data_AF-A0A3M0CHF3-F1
#
_entry.id   AF-A0A3M0CHF3-F1
#
_cell.length_a   1.000
_cell.length_b   1.000
_cell.length_c   1.000
_cell.angle_alpha   90.00
_cell.angle_beta   90.00
_cell.angle_gamma   90.00
#
_symmetry.space_group_name_H-M   'P 1'
#
loop_
_entity.id
_entity.type
_entity.pdbx_description
1 polymer ?
#
loop_
_entity_poly.entity_id
_entity_poly.type
_entity_poly.pdbx_seq_one_letter_code
_entity_poly.pdbx_strand_id
1 'polypeptide(L)'
;MPVGRYFRGLTAYDLLGNLVPGTILLIMTMGFLPSPPIPESLGEYGLFTIIAFSLGSIIQEYASKAVGDRKHFDETIDTVEQLPNTIAGSEEDEEENETEPEEDEGEDEAEPEEDRRLRDKIKQVVWWALHPVIGPLFGWWRPKRGEKLEDSILANRIWQHLVDTYEIPFRTDSYGVLYHIMSSKVDDSRSPGRATRIQAIRNFHRGMWITAWYSSVLLIISIYLKRYFAGETIPPFGIEYVESAYFVYWTPLWHVVVISLISVFVFWYLFESAEEDYIEYLFVDYAVAVGDSENAVTFTQEEDIVIAGDLTANIGGSSLRTLDDQESGPDDKSG
;
A
#
# COMPACT_ATOMS: atom_id res chain seq x y z
N MET A 1 18.01 30.00 3.22
CA MET A 1 16.56 29.82 3.41
C MET A 1 16.28 28.35 3.73
N PRO A 2 16.17 27.95 5.01
CA PRO A 2 15.99 26.56 5.44
C PRO A 2 14.56 26.04 5.27
N VAL A 3 13.56 26.93 5.20
CA VAL A 3 12.13 26.57 5.12
C VAL A 3 11.80 25.77 3.85
N GLY A 4 12.43 26.09 2.72
CA GLY A 4 12.23 25.36 1.45
C GLY A 4 12.75 23.91 1.45
N ARG A 5 13.67 23.53 2.36
CA ARG A 5 14.08 22.12 2.51
C ARG A 5 13.07 21.31 3.31
N TYR A 6 12.45 21.90 4.34
CA TYR A 6 11.38 21.24 5.10
C TYR A 6 10.13 21.01 4.25
N PHE A 7 9.77 21.97 3.39
CA PHE A 7 8.67 21.78 2.43
C PHE A 7 9.00 20.82 1.28
N ARG A 8 10.28 20.54 1.01
CA ARG A 8 10.68 19.51 0.05
C ARG A 8 10.45 18.10 0.58
N GLY A 9 10.42 17.94 1.92
CA GLY A 9 10.09 16.68 2.60
C GLY A 9 8.59 16.46 2.79
N LEU A 10 7.76 17.51 2.72
CA LEU A 10 6.31 17.37 2.55
C LEU A 10 6.06 17.05 1.08
N THR A 11 6.12 15.77 0.75
CA THR A 11 5.73 15.33 -0.58
C THR A 11 4.25 15.71 -0.78
N ALA A 12 3.85 16.05 -2.02
CA ALA A 12 2.43 16.31 -2.33
C ALA A 12 1.53 15.14 -1.88
N TYR A 13 2.14 13.96 -1.78
CA TYR A 13 1.57 12.71 -1.31
C TYR A 13 1.29 12.68 0.19
N ASP A 14 2.16 13.22 1.04
CA ASP A 14 1.89 13.35 2.48
C ASP A 14 0.73 14.32 2.74
N LEU A 15 0.65 15.37 1.92
CA LEU A 15 -0.45 16.32 1.98
C LEU A 15 -1.75 15.64 1.55
N LEU A 16 -1.77 14.86 0.46
CA LEU A 16 -2.96 14.11 0.05
C LEU A 16 -3.37 13.04 1.05
N GLY A 17 -2.42 12.24 1.56
CA GLY A 17 -2.68 11.13 2.47
C GLY A 17 -3.19 11.58 3.85
N ASN A 18 -2.82 12.76 4.32
CA ASN A 18 -3.27 13.28 5.61
C ASN A 18 -4.37 14.34 5.45
N LEU A 19 -4.15 15.38 4.64
CA LEU A 19 -5.05 16.53 4.58
C LEU A 19 -6.44 16.14 4.06
N VAL A 20 -6.53 15.31 3.02
CA VAL A 20 -7.83 14.97 2.42
C VAL A 20 -8.69 14.13 3.37
N PRO A 21 -8.22 12.97 3.89
CA PRO A 21 -9.00 12.20 4.86
C PRO A 21 -9.36 13.00 6.11
N GLY A 22 -8.44 13.85 6.58
CA GLY A 22 -8.68 14.70 7.74
C GLY A 22 -9.66 15.84 7.49
N THR A 23 -9.65 16.44 6.30
CA THR A 23 -10.64 17.47 5.89
C THR A 23 -12.03 16.85 5.78
N ILE A 24 -12.12 15.66 5.20
CA ILE A 24 -13.39 14.94 5.10
C ILE A 24 -13.89 14.59 6.50
N LEU A 25 -13.05 14.07 7.40
CA LEU A 25 -13.46 13.82 8.79
C LEU A 25 -13.91 15.12 9.50
N LEU A 26 -13.20 16.23 9.29
CA LEU A 26 -13.56 17.52 9.88
C LEU A 26 -14.93 17.99 9.38
N ILE A 27 -15.17 17.97 8.07
CA ILE A 27 -16.47 18.32 7.49
C ILE A 27 -17.57 17.38 8.03
N MET A 28 -17.27 16.09 8.11
CA MET A 28 -18.20 15.09 8.65
C MET A 28 -18.54 15.37 10.11
N THR A 29 -17.55 15.62 10.95
CA THR A 29 -17.78 15.96 12.37
C THR A 29 -18.52 17.28 12.54
N MET A 30 -18.22 18.28 11.72
CA MET A 30 -18.93 19.56 11.73
C MET A 30 -20.40 19.43 11.34
N GLY A 31 -20.75 18.61 10.35
CA GLY A 31 -22.15 18.44 9.96
C GLY A 31 -23.03 17.84 11.07
N PHE A 32 -22.43 17.19 12.07
CA PHE A 32 -23.14 16.72 13.28
C PHE A 32 -23.47 17.85 14.27
N LEU A 33 -22.88 19.03 14.10
CA LEU A 33 -23.24 20.20 14.89
C LEU A 33 -24.54 20.83 14.37
N PRO A 34 -25.41 21.35 15.24
CA PRO A 34 -26.60 22.11 14.83
C PRO A 34 -26.27 23.40 14.08
N SER A 35 -25.13 24.01 14.42
CA SER A 35 -24.63 25.24 13.82
C SER A 35 -23.12 25.07 13.63
N PRO A 36 -22.70 24.41 12.53
CA PRO A 36 -21.29 24.19 12.28
C PRO A 36 -20.57 25.53 12.17
N PRO A 37 -19.39 25.70 12.79
CA PRO A 37 -18.61 26.91 12.63
C PRO A 37 -18.09 27.00 11.19
N ILE A 38 -18.65 27.90 10.39
CA ILE A 38 -18.18 28.13 9.02
C ILE A 38 -17.05 29.17 9.12
N PRO A 39 -15.84 28.89 8.61
CA PRO A 39 -14.75 29.85 8.63
C PRO A 39 -15.11 31.09 7.78
N GLU A 40 -14.99 32.27 8.36
CA GLU A 40 -15.29 33.57 7.71
C GLU A 40 -14.03 34.34 7.32
N SER A 41 -12.88 33.99 7.92
CA SER A 41 -11.61 34.66 7.70
C SER A 41 -10.52 33.69 7.19
N LEU A 42 -9.53 34.23 6.47
CA LEU A 42 -8.37 33.44 6.00
C LEU A 42 -7.65 32.73 7.16
N GLY A 43 -7.58 33.39 8.33
CA GLY A 43 -6.99 32.81 9.54
C GLY A 43 -7.74 31.58 10.03
N GLU A 44 -9.07 31.62 9.99
CA GLU A 44 -9.92 30.47 10.35
C GLU A 44 -9.79 29.32 9.35
N TYR A 45 -9.75 29.60 8.04
CA TYR A 45 -9.44 28.57 7.03
C TYR A 45 -8.06 27.93 7.29
N GLY A 46 -7.06 28.73 7.66
CA GLY A 46 -5.74 28.24 8.05
C GLY A 46 -5.81 27.33 9.28
N LEU A 47 -6.55 27.72 10.32
CA LEU A 47 -6.76 26.90 11.51
C LEU A 47 -7.48 25.59 11.19
N PHE A 48 -8.52 25.62 10.36
CA PHE A 48 -9.25 24.43 9.92
C PHE A 48 -8.36 23.48 9.13
N THR A 49 -7.49 24.02 8.29
CA THR A 49 -6.50 23.22 7.54
C THR A 49 -5.53 22.52 8.49
N ILE A 50 -5.05 23.20 9.54
CA ILE A 50 -4.18 22.61 10.57
C ILE A 50 -4.91 21.51 11.34
N ILE A 51 -6.16 21.75 11.74
CA ILE A 51 -6.99 20.76 12.43
C ILE A 51 -7.22 19.54 11.53
N ALA A 52 -7.63 19.77 10.28
CA ALA A 52 -7.83 18.72 9.29
C ALA A 52 -6.56 17.89 9.09
N PHE A 53 -5.41 18.53 8.88
CA PHE A 53 -4.13 17.82 8.73
C PHE A 53 -3.77 16.98 9.97
N SER A 54 -4.02 17.53 11.17
CA SER A 54 -3.78 16.82 12.44
C SER A 54 -4.70 15.60 12.59
N LEU A 55 -5.99 15.75 12.31
CA LEU A 55 -6.96 14.65 12.29
C LEU A 55 -6.55 13.58 11.29
N GLY A 56 -6.15 13.98 10.08
CA GLY A 56 -5.65 13.08 9.05
C GLY A 56 -4.43 12.27 9.50
N SER A 57 -3.49 12.91 10.18
CA SER A 57 -2.30 12.25 10.73
C SER A 57 -2.67 11.20 11.78
N ILE A 58 -3.58 11.53 12.69
CA ILE A 58 -4.11 10.60 13.69
C ILE A 58 -4.83 9.43 13.02
N ILE A 59 -5.65 9.70 11.99
CA ILE A 59 -6.34 8.68 11.21
C ILE A 59 -5.34 7.75 10.53
N GLN A 60 -4.28 8.27 9.93
CA GLN A 60 -3.25 7.45 9.28
C GLN A 60 -2.52 6.55 10.28
N GLU A 61 -2.17 7.08 11.46
CA GLU A 61 -1.56 6.28 12.52
C GLU A 61 -2.52 5.19 13.03
N TYR A 62 -3.81 5.51 13.16
CA TYR A 62 -4.81 4.52 13.51
C TYR A 62 -4.96 3.47 12.41
N ALA A 63 -4.98 3.90 11.16
CA ALA A 63 -5.15 3.04 10.02
C ALA A 63 -3.98 2.07 9.84
N SER A 64 -2.74 2.54 10.06
CA SER A 64 -1.57 1.66 10.05
C SER A 64 -1.66 0.58 11.14
N LYS A 65 -2.16 0.94 12.34
CA LYS A 65 -2.43 -0.03 13.41
C LYS A 65 -3.56 -1.00 13.07
N ALA A 66 -4.64 -0.51 12.45
CA ALA A 66 -5.83 -1.30 12.12
C ALA A 66 -5.59 -2.31 10.99
N VAL A 67 -4.67 -2.02 10.07
CA VAL A 67 -4.26 -2.96 9.00
C VAL A 67 -3.47 -4.14 9.57
N GLY A 68 -2.65 -3.91 10.59
CA GLY A 68 -1.79 -4.93 11.20
C GLY A 68 -0.53 -5.25 10.38
N ASP A 69 0.21 -6.27 10.81
CA ASP A 69 1.46 -6.70 10.18
C ASP A 69 1.17 -7.67 9.03
N ARG A 70 1.61 -7.33 7.80
CA ARG A 70 1.50 -8.23 6.65
C ARG A 70 2.76 -9.09 6.49
N LYS A 71 2.54 -10.37 6.23
CA LYS A 71 3.55 -11.43 6.07
C LYS A 71 3.86 -11.78 4.60
N HIS A 72 3.47 -10.96 3.62
CA HIS A 72 3.81 -11.20 2.19
C HIS A 72 5.30 -11.52 2.01
N PHE A 73 6.17 -10.81 2.73
CA PHE A 73 7.61 -11.03 2.69
C PHE A 73 8.03 -12.30 3.44
N ASP A 74 7.48 -12.57 4.63
CA ASP A 74 7.76 -13.82 5.36
C ASP A 74 7.38 -15.04 4.51
N GLU A 75 6.19 -15.03 3.90
CA GLU A 75 5.73 -16.14 3.05
C GLU A 75 6.56 -16.26 1.77
N THR A 76 7.04 -15.14 1.24
CA THR A 76 7.94 -15.13 0.08
C THR A 76 9.32 -15.65 0.47
N ILE A 77 9.87 -15.24 1.62
CA ILE A 77 11.15 -15.74 2.16
C ILE A 77 11.05 -17.23 2.50
N ASP A 78 10.00 -17.67 3.19
CA ASP A 78 9.75 -19.09 3.48
C ASP A 78 9.71 -19.92 2.19
N THR A 79 9.13 -19.37 1.12
CA THR A 79 9.11 -20.02 -0.20
C THR A 79 10.49 -20.05 -0.85
N VAL A 80 11.23 -18.96 -0.72
CA VAL A 80 12.60 -18.82 -1.22
C VAL A 80 13.57 -19.75 -0.49
N GLU A 81 13.43 -19.93 0.82
CA GLU A 81 14.23 -20.88 1.60
C GLU A 81 13.93 -22.34 1.24
N GLN A 82 12.71 -22.63 0.77
CA GLN A 82 12.32 -23.97 0.31
C GLN A 82 12.77 -24.27 -1.14
N LEU A 83 12.94 -23.25 -1.99
CA LEU A 83 13.35 -23.40 -3.39
C LEU A 83 14.64 -24.22 -3.62
N PRO A 84 15.73 -24.05 -2.84
CA PRO A 84 16.94 -24.88 -2.95
C PRO A 84 16.65 -26.36 -2.73
N ASN A 85 15.75 -26.71 -1.80
CA ASN A 85 15.40 -28.11 -1.50
C ASN A 85 14.50 -28.71 -2.60
N THR A 86 13.65 -27.91 -3.23
CA THR A 86 12.78 -28.38 -4.32
C THR A 86 13.55 -28.60 -5.62
N ILE A 87 14.53 -27.75 -5.91
CA ILE A 87 15.40 -27.90 -7.09
C ILE A 87 16.35 -29.08 -6.90
N ALA A 88 16.91 -29.26 -5.70
CA ALA A 88 17.75 -30.41 -5.38
C ALA A 88 16.99 -31.74 -5.36
N GLY A 89 15.75 -31.78 -4.85
CA GLY A 89 14.90 -32.98 -4.87
C GLY A 89 14.42 -33.37 -6.27
N SER A 90 14.25 -32.41 -7.18
CA SER A 90 13.84 -32.69 -8.56
C SER A 90 14.94 -33.31 -9.45
N GLU A 91 16.20 -33.33 -8.98
CA GLU A 91 17.30 -34.01 -9.66
C GLU A 91 17.65 -35.38 -9.03
N GLU A 92 17.09 -35.73 -7.87
CA GLU A 92 17.39 -36.99 -7.17
C GLU A 92 16.22 -38.00 -7.12
N ASP A 93 15.00 -37.64 -7.51
CA ASP A 93 13.83 -38.55 -7.51
C ASP A 93 13.72 -39.42 -8.80
N GLU A 94 14.81 -40.07 -9.20
CA GLU A 94 14.78 -41.24 -10.09
C GLU A 94 15.36 -42.53 -9.44
N GLU A 95 15.72 -42.51 -8.15
CA GLU A 95 16.07 -43.76 -7.44
C GLU A 95 15.02 -44.15 -6.39
N GLU A 96 14.33 -45.25 -6.74
CA GLU A 96 13.51 -46.11 -5.89
C GLU A 96 13.94 -46.12 -4.42
N ASN A 97 13.06 -45.65 -3.52
CA ASN A 97 13.14 -46.08 -2.14
C ASN A 97 11.73 -46.36 -1.60
N GLU A 98 11.32 -47.62 -1.75
CA GLU A 98 10.21 -48.24 -1.02
C GLU A 98 10.55 -48.22 0.48
N THR A 99 10.17 -47.16 1.18
CA THR A 99 10.18 -47.15 2.64
C THR A 99 8.75 -47.29 3.13
N GLU A 100 8.48 -48.41 3.80
CA GLU A 100 7.20 -48.73 4.44
C GLU A 100 6.78 -47.60 5.41
N PRO A 101 5.50 -47.20 5.43
CA PRO A 101 5.04 -46.19 6.37
C PRO A 101 4.96 -46.80 7.78
N GLU A 102 5.75 -46.27 8.71
CA GLU A 102 5.55 -46.47 10.15
C GLU A 102 4.21 -45.84 10.55
N GLU A 103 3.36 -46.67 11.14
CA GLU A 103 2.06 -46.32 11.72
C GLU A 103 2.27 -45.39 12.94
N ASP A 104 2.15 -44.08 12.74
CA ASP A 104 1.96 -43.13 13.85
C ASP A 104 0.46 -43.02 14.16
N GLU A 105 0.05 -43.75 15.19
CA GLU A 105 -1.29 -43.74 15.77
C GLU A 105 -1.57 -42.40 16.47
N GLY A 106 -1.98 -41.41 15.67
CA GLY A 106 -2.71 -40.24 16.12
C GLY A 106 -3.95 -40.08 15.25
N GLU A 107 -5.08 -40.67 15.68
CA GLU A 107 -6.40 -40.51 15.07
C GLU A 107 -6.91 -39.06 15.20
N ASP A 108 -6.25 -38.12 14.53
CA ASP A 108 -6.93 -36.92 14.05
C ASP A 108 -7.64 -37.34 12.77
N GLU A 109 -8.96 -37.57 12.86
CA GLU A 109 -9.84 -37.81 11.73
C GLU A 109 -9.45 -36.87 10.59
N ALA A 110 -8.80 -37.42 9.56
CA ALA A 110 -8.30 -36.65 8.43
C ALA A 110 -9.52 -36.09 7.69
N GLU A 111 -9.96 -34.89 8.07
CA GLU A 111 -10.98 -34.14 7.34
C GLU A 111 -10.57 -34.17 5.86
N PRO A 112 -11.48 -34.59 4.95
CA PRO A 112 -11.15 -34.70 3.54
C PRO A 112 -10.62 -33.35 3.03
N GLU A 113 -9.54 -33.36 2.25
CA GLU A 113 -8.87 -32.13 1.80
C GLU A 113 -9.82 -31.11 1.14
N GLU A 114 -10.87 -31.61 0.49
CA GLU A 114 -11.89 -30.79 -0.15
C GLU A 114 -12.67 -29.94 0.87
N ASP A 115 -13.00 -30.49 2.03
CA ASP A 115 -13.72 -29.80 3.10
C ASP A 115 -12.83 -28.74 3.77
N ARG A 116 -11.52 -29.01 3.93
CA ARG A 116 -10.56 -28.02 4.41
C ARG A 116 -10.44 -26.84 3.45
N ARG A 117 -10.26 -27.10 2.14
CA ARG A 117 -10.18 -26.06 1.10
C ARG A 117 -11.45 -25.21 1.03
N LEU A 118 -12.62 -25.82 1.12
CA LEU A 118 -13.90 -25.11 1.11
C LEU A 118 -14.08 -24.25 2.37
N ARG A 119 -13.73 -24.78 3.55
CA ARG A 119 -13.74 -24.03 4.80
C ARG A 119 -12.82 -22.82 4.74
N ASP A 120 -11.63 -22.96 4.18
CA ASP A 120 -10.67 -21.86 4.10
C ASP A 120 -11.11 -20.78 3.10
N LYS A 121 -11.68 -21.16 1.95
CA LYS A 121 -12.34 -20.21 1.03
C LYS A 121 -13.49 -19.45 1.71
N ILE A 122 -14.35 -20.15 2.47
CA ILE A 122 -15.45 -19.52 3.20
C ILE A 122 -14.91 -18.56 4.25
N LYS A 123 -13.92 -18.97 5.04
CA LYS A 123 -13.28 -18.08 6.03
C LYS A 123 -12.70 -16.85 5.36
N GLN A 124 -12.03 -16.99 4.21
CA GLN A 124 -11.45 -15.88 3.45
C GLN A 124 -12.53 -14.91 2.97
N VAL A 125 -13.63 -15.41 2.39
CA VAL A 125 -14.74 -14.58 1.90
C VAL A 125 -15.47 -13.87 3.05
N VAL A 126 -15.79 -14.60 4.12
CA VAL A 126 -16.43 -14.04 5.31
C VAL A 126 -15.55 -12.96 5.92
N TRP A 127 -14.25 -13.23 6.01
CA TRP A 127 -13.29 -12.28 6.52
C TRP A 127 -13.19 -11.04 5.62
N TRP A 128 -13.11 -11.21 4.29
CA TRP A 128 -13.12 -10.12 3.32
C TRP A 128 -14.36 -9.23 3.44
N ALA A 129 -15.53 -9.81 3.72
CA ALA A 129 -16.77 -9.06 3.90
C ALA A 129 -16.86 -8.36 5.27
N LEU A 130 -16.33 -8.97 6.34
CA LEU A 130 -16.46 -8.44 7.69
C LEU A 130 -15.34 -7.46 8.08
N HIS A 131 -14.13 -7.68 7.55
CA HIS A 131 -12.95 -6.91 7.92
C HIS A 131 -13.07 -5.40 7.70
N PRO A 132 -13.68 -4.88 6.61
CA PRO A 132 -13.83 -3.44 6.39
C PRO A 132 -14.56 -2.74 7.55
N VAL A 133 -15.42 -3.47 8.25
CA VAL A 133 -16.27 -2.97 9.33
C VAL A 133 -15.68 -3.31 10.71
N ILE A 134 -15.18 -4.54 10.88
CA ILE A 134 -14.69 -5.06 12.16
C ILE A 134 -13.22 -4.70 12.39
N GLY A 135 -12.39 -4.68 11.35
CA GLY A 135 -10.96 -4.37 11.42
C GLY A 135 -10.66 -3.09 12.20
N PRO A 136 -11.35 -1.97 11.92
CA PRO A 136 -11.16 -0.74 12.67
C PRO A 136 -11.59 -0.82 14.13
N LEU A 137 -12.42 -1.77 14.57
CA LEU A 137 -12.77 -1.96 15.99
C LEU A 137 -11.73 -2.80 16.74
N PHE A 138 -11.14 -3.75 16.02
CA PHE A 138 -10.26 -4.76 16.59
C PHE A 138 -8.85 -4.64 16.03
N GLY A 139 -8.27 -3.44 15.95
CA GLY A 139 -6.89 -3.23 15.46
C GLY A 139 -5.78 -4.00 16.20
N TRP A 140 -6.08 -4.52 17.39
CA TRP A 140 -5.27 -5.49 18.14
C TRP A 140 -5.39 -6.96 17.70
N TRP A 141 -6.49 -7.36 17.05
CA TRP A 141 -6.70 -8.73 16.58
C TRP A 141 -6.20 -8.82 15.14
N ARG A 142 -4.91 -9.15 15.02
CA ARG A 142 -4.14 -9.18 13.78
C ARG A 142 -4.25 -10.55 13.13
N PRO A 143 -5.01 -10.74 12.05
CA PRO A 143 -4.87 -11.94 11.24
C PRO A 143 -3.58 -11.82 10.45
N LYS A 144 -2.78 -12.89 10.43
CA LYS A 144 -1.65 -13.02 9.51
C LYS A 144 -2.19 -12.91 8.08
N ARG A 145 -1.65 -12.00 7.27
CA ARG A 145 -2.04 -11.83 5.86
C ARG A 145 -0.84 -11.60 4.96
N GLY A 146 -0.90 -12.23 3.82
CA GLY A 146 -0.01 -12.09 2.70
C GLY A 146 -0.44 -13.10 1.65
N GLU A 147 -0.28 -12.76 0.39
CA GLU A 147 -0.07 -13.75 -0.66
C GLU A 147 1.41 -13.70 -1.03
N LYS A 148 1.94 -14.85 -1.44
CA LYS A 148 3.31 -14.94 -1.97
C LYS A 148 3.42 -14.05 -3.21
N LEU A 149 4.55 -13.38 -3.39
CA LEU A 149 4.84 -12.68 -4.64
C LEU A 149 4.82 -13.68 -5.80
N GLU A 150 4.21 -13.30 -6.93
CA GLU A 150 4.16 -14.13 -8.13
C GLU A 150 5.57 -14.44 -8.68
N ASP A 151 6.51 -13.51 -8.52
CA ASP A 151 7.91 -13.68 -8.93
C ASP A 151 8.82 -14.01 -7.73
N SER A 152 8.74 -15.26 -7.26
CA SER A 152 9.61 -15.77 -6.20
C SER A 152 11.10 -15.76 -6.58
N ILE A 153 11.44 -15.75 -7.87
CA ILE A 153 12.82 -15.74 -8.37
C ILE A 153 13.44 -14.35 -8.19
N LEU A 154 12.72 -13.29 -8.59
CA LEU A 154 13.15 -11.92 -8.36
C LEU A 154 13.28 -11.62 -6.87
N ALA A 155 12.30 -12.06 -6.07
CA ALA A 155 12.34 -11.91 -4.63
C ALA A 155 13.56 -12.62 -4.00
N ASN A 156 13.88 -13.84 -4.44
CA ASN A 156 15.08 -14.56 -3.98
C ASN A 156 16.36 -13.80 -4.32
N ARG A 157 16.50 -13.31 -5.55
CA ARG A 157 17.72 -12.58 -5.98
C ARG A 157 17.92 -11.30 -5.17
N ILE A 158 16.83 -10.56 -4.94
CA ILE A 158 16.86 -9.34 -4.11
C ILE A 158 17.21 -9.68 -2.66
N TRP A 159 16.67 -10.77 -2.14
CA TRP A 159 16.97 -11.26 -0.80
C TRP A 159 18.46 -11.62 -0.63
N GLN A 160 19.00 -12.42 -1.55
CA GLN A 160 20.42 -12.77 -1.57
C GLN A 160 21.30 -11.52 -1.61
N HIS A 161 21.02 -10.59 -2.52
CA HIS A 161 21.75 -9.32 -2.59
C HIS A 161 21.68 -8.53 -1.27
N LEU A 162 20.52 -8.49 -0.60
CA LEU A 162 20.35 -7.79 0.67
C LEU A 162 21.13 -8.45 1.81
N VAL A 163 21.13 -9.78 1.88
CA VAL A 163 21.91 -10.55 2.86
C VAL A 163 23.41 -10.32 2.63
N ASP A 164 23.87 -10.42 1.38
CA ASP A 164 25.28 -10.31 1.02
C ASP A 164 25.81 -8.88 1.22
N THR A 165 25.00 -7.87 0.91
CA THR A 165 25.43 -6.45 0.97
C THR A 165 25.32 -5.86 2.37
N TYR A 166 24.30 -6.23 3.15
CA TYR A 166 23.98 -5.60 4.43
C TYR A 166 24.23 -6.51 5.64
N GLU A 167 24.79 -7.71 5.44
CA GLU A 167 25.07 -8.69 6.50
C GLU A 167 23.84 -8.97 7.39
N ILE A 168 22.63 -8.94 6.80
CA ILE A 168 21.38 -9.18 7.53
C ILE A 168 21.37 -10.65 7.96
N PRO A 169 21.17 -10.98 9.25
CA PRO A 169 21.11 -12.36 9.69
C PRO A 169 19.98 -13.12 8.97
N PHE A 170 20.27 -14.33 8.48
CA PHE A 170 19.31 -15.23 7.80
C PHE A 170 18.01 -15.52 8.57
N ARG A 171 17.93 -15.16 9.86
CA ARG A 171 16.78 -15.39 10.75
C ARG A 171 16.26 -14.11 11.39
N THR A 172 16.33 -12.97 10.70
CA THR A 172 15.69 -11.78 11.22
C THR A 172 14.20 -11.79 10.90
N ASP A 173 13.38 -11.97 11.93
CA ASP A 173 11.94 -11.65 11.93
C ASP A 173 11.67 -10.14 11.71
N SER A 174 12.71 -9.32 11.55
CA SER A 174 12.62 -7.87 11.45
C SER A 174 12.33 -7.40 10.03
N TYR A 175 11.14 -7.77 9.53
CA TYR A 175 10.48 -7.28 8.31
C TYR A 175 10.65 -5.76 8.08
N GLY A 176 10.51 -4.96 9.14
CA GLY A 176 10.63 -3.50 9.05
C GLY A 176 12.01 -3.05 8.56
N VAL A 177 13.07 -3.80 8.85
CA VAL A 177 14.44 -3.46 8.44
C VAL A 177 14.60 -3.61 6.93
N LEU A 178 14.11 -4.71 6.35
CA LEU A 178 14.19 -4.95 4.91
C LEU A 178 13.42 -3.89 4.13
N TYR A 179 12.18 -3.64 4.57
CA TYR A 179 11.34 -2.61 4.00
C TYR A 179 12.01 -1.23 4.02
N HIS A 180 12.60 -0.85 5.16
CA HIS A 180 13.29 0.43 5.29
C HIS A 180 14.53 0.53 4.41
N ILE A 181 15.30 -0.56 4.25
CA ILE A 181 16.48 -0.58 3.38
C ILE A 181 16.06 -0.42 1.92
N MET A 182 15.08 -1.22 1.47
CA MET A 182 14.57 -1.15 0.10
C MET A 182 13.97 0.22 -0.21
N SER A 183 13.10 0.74 0.68
CA SER A 183 12.50 2.05 0.48
C SER A 183 13.55 3.16 0.45
N SER A 184 14.58 3.09 1.30
CA SER A 184 15.65 4.08 1.33
C SER A 184 16.48 4.10 0.06
N LYS A 185 16.64 2.96 -0.62
CA LYS A 185 17.36 2.87 -1.90
C LYS A 185 16.50 3.37 -3.07
N VAL A 186 15.21 3.08 -3.05
CA VAL A 186 14.25 3.53 -4.05
C VAL A 186 13.96 5.04 -3.95
N ASP A 187 14.17 5.65 -2.79
CA ASP A 187 14.02 7.10 -2.59
C ASP A 187 15.23 7.93 -3.14
N ASP A 188 16.28 7.26 -3.66
CA ASP A 188 17.32 7.97 -4.39
C ASP A 188 16.78 8.48 -5.73
N SER A 189 17.14 9.72 -6.07
CA SER A 189 16.71 10.48 -7.25
C SER A 189 16.92 9.79 -8.61
N ARG A 190 17.68 8.70 -8.64
CA ARG A 190 17.98 7.88 -9.82
C ARG A 190 17.01 6.72 -10.01
N SER A 191 16.28 6.32 -8.97
CA SER A 191 15.35 5.20 -8.98
C SER A 191 14.01 5.61 -9.63
N PRO A 192 13.28 4.68 -10.29
CA PRO A 192 11.93 4.95 -10.77
C PRO A 192 11.02 5.39 -9.61
N GLY A 193 10.30 6.50 -9.77
CA GLY A 193 9.37 7.02 -8.75
C GLY A 193 8.00 6.32 -8.73
N ARG A 194 7.91 5.05 -9.13
CA ARG A 194 6.61 4.34 -9.25
C ARG A 194 6.15 3.84 -7.88
N ALA A 195 7.02 3.17 -7.14
CA ALA A 195 6.72 2.69 -5.80
C ALA A 195 6.35 3.85 -4.86
N THR A 196 7.03 5.00 -4.94
CA THR A 196 6.71 6.18 -4.10
C THR A 196 5.34 6.78 -4.41
N ARG A 197 4.95 6.81 -5.70
CA ARG A 197 3.60 7.22 -6.10
C ARG A 197 2.54 6.24 -5.59
N ILE A 198 2.79 4.93 -5.67
CA ILE A 198 1.79 3.94 -5.25
C ILE A 198 1.71 3.88 -3.72
N GLN A 199 2.83 4.06 -3.01
CA GLN A 199 2.85 4.26 -1.56
C GLN A 199 1.91 5.38 -1.13
N ALA A 200 1.90 6.49 -1.88
CA ALA A 200 1.01 7.61 -1.63
C ALA A 200 -0.47 7.26 -1.83
N ILE A 201 -0.79 6.59 -2.94
CA ILE A 201 -2.15 6.15 -3.29
C ILE A 201 -2.66 5.18 -2.22
N ARG A 202 -1.83 4.21 -1.84
CA ARG A 202 -2.07 3.24 -0.77
C ARG A 202 -2.34 3.92 0.57
N ASN A 203 -1.48 4.85 0.98
CA ASN A 203 -1.70 5.65 2.19
C ASN A 203 -3.02 6.43 2.11
N PHE A 204 -3.30 7.08 0.97
CA PHE A 204 -4.54 7.82 0.77
C PHE A 204 -5.78 6.93 0.92
N HIS A 205 -5.86 5.79 0.22
CA HIS A 205 -6.99 4.86 0.33
C HIS A 205 -7.14 4.33 1.76
N ARG A 206 -6.02 4.00 2.42
CA ARG A 206 -6.02 3.55 3.81
C ARG A 206 -6.61 4.59 4.76
N GLY A 207 -6.20 5.85 4.61
CA GLY A 207 -6.76 6.96 5.40
C GLY A 207 -8.24 7.19 5.12
N MET A 208 -8.63 7.16 3.84
CA MET A 208 -10.02 7.30 3.41
C MET A 208 -10.92 6.19 3.94
N TRP A 209 -10.44 4.95 4.00
CA TRP A 209 -11.18 3.82 4.58
C TRP A 209 -11.53 4.09 6.05
N ILE A 210 -10.56 4.46 6.88
CA ILE A 210 -10.80 4.76 8.29
C ILE A 210 -11.67 6.01 8.47
N THR A 211 -11.45 7.07 7.68
CA THR A 211 -12.32 8.25 7.68
C THR A 211 -13.77 7.89 7.36
N ALA A 212 -13.99 7.09 6.30
CA ALA A 212 -15.33 6.64 5.92
C ALA A 212 -15.95 5.76 7.02
N TRP A 213 -15.14 4.95 7.69
CA TRP A 213 -15.60 4.11 8.80
C TRP A 213 -16.09 4.96 9.99
N TYR A 214 -15.26 5.90 10.47
CA TYR A 214 -15.67 6.80 11.56
C TYR A 214 -16.89 7.65 11.19
N SER A 215 -16.93 8.15 9.95
CA SER A 215 -18.06 8.92 9.44
C SER A 215 -19.35 8.08 9.44
N SER A 216 -19.27 6.80 9.06
CA SER A 216 -20.39 5.86 9.10
C SER A 216 -20.87 5.62 10.53
N VAL A 217 -19.95 5.42 11.47
CA VAL A 217 -20.27 5.22 12.89
C VAL A 217 -20.97 6.45 13.47
N LEU A 218 -20.42 7.64 13.23
CA LEU A 218 -21.03 8.89 13.68
C LEU A 218 -22.44 9.07 13.10
N LEU A 219 -22.63 8.77 11.81
CA LEU A 219 -23.93 8.84 11.15
C LEU A 219 -24.95 7.90 11.81
N ILE A 220 -24.57 6.64 12.07
CA ILE A 220 -25.41 5.65 12.74
C ILE A 220 -25.78 6.13 14.15
N ILE A 221 -24.80 6.63 14.92
CA ILE A 221 -25.03 7.19 16.26
C ILE A 221 -26.01 8.35 16.19
N SER A 222 -25.85 9.27 15.25
CA SER A 222 -26.75 10.43 15.12
C SER A 222 -28.16 10.04 14.70
N ILE A 223 -28.33 9.03 13.84
CA ILE A 223 -29.65 8.49 13.49
C ILE A 223 -30.30 7.86 14.72
N TYR A 224 -29.52 7.11 15.51
CA TYR A 224 -29.99 6.54 16.77
C TYR A 224 -30.42 7.64 17.75
N LEU A 225 -29.58 8.66 17.97
CA LEU A 225 -29.91 9.78 18.85
C LEU A 225 -31.17 10.52 18.40
N LYS A 226 -31.31 10.81 17.09
CA LYS A 226 -32.53 11.40 16.53
C LYS A 226 -33.76 10.53 16.80
N ARG A 227 -33.64 9.22 16.65
CA ARG A 227 -34.78 8.30 16.81
C ARG A 227 -35.29 8.23 18.25
N TYR A 228 -34.39 8.29 19.23
CA TYR A 228 -34.72 8.08 20.65
C TYR A 228 -34.89 9.37 21.46
N PHE A 229 -34.25 10.47 21.06
CA PHE A 229 -34.20 11.71 21.86
C PHE A 229 -34.74 12.94 21.11
N ALA A 230 -35.45 12.77 20.00
CA ALA A 230 -36.02 13.92 19.27
C ALA A 230 -36.93 14.76 20.19
N GLY A 231 -36.44 15.93 20.60
CA GLY A 231 -37.15 16.86 21.50
C GLY A 231 -37.09 16.50 22.98
N GLU A 232 -36.29 15.51 23.37
CA GLU A 232 -36.08 15.10 24.76
C GLU A 232 -34.66 15.40 25.24
N THR A 233 -34.48 15.49 26.56
CA THR A 233 -33.15 15.63 27.17
C THR A 233 -32.45 14.29 27.21
N ILE A 234 -31.15 14.25 26.86
CA ILE A 234 -30.36 13.01 26.88
C ILE A 234 -30.08 12.65 28.35
N PRO A 235 -30.69 11.59 28.92
CA PRO A 235 -30.81 11.40 30.36
C PRO A 235 -29.52 11.23 31.19
N PRO A 236 -28.33 10.92 30.64
CA PRO A 236 -27.10 11.03 31.43
C PRO A 236 -26.48 12.44 31.46
N PHE A 237 -26.78 13.32 30.50
CA PHE A 237 -26.06 14.59 30.34
C PHE A 237 -26.91 15.83 30.59
N GLY A 238 -28.24 15.70 30.57
CA GLY A 238 -29.16 16.84 30.70
C GLY A 238 -29.07 17.84 29.55
N ILE A 239 -28.43 17.44 28.44
CA ILE A 239 -28.30 18.24 27.22
C ILE A 239 -29.54 18.00 26.38
N GLU A 240 -30.18 19.08 25.93
CA GLU A 240 -31.27 19.02 24.96
C GLU A 240 -30.72 18.54 23.62
N TYR A 241 -31.31 17.49 23.07
CA TYR A 241 -30.92 17.02 21.74
C TYR A 241 -31.36 18.06 20.70
N VAL A 242 -30.38 18.65 20.03
CA VAL A 242 -30.62 19.52 18.87
C VAL A 242 -30.30 18.74 17.60
N GLU A 243 -31.20 18.82 16.63
CA GLU A 243 -31.05 18.11 15.37
C GLU A 243 -29.78 18.57 14.62
N SER A 244 -29.01 17.60 14.14
CA SER A 244 -27.81 17.84 13.32
C SER A 244 -28.18 18.43 11.97
N ALA A 245 -27.33 19.33 11.46
CA ALA A 245 -27.48 19.93 10.14
C ALA A 245 -27.62 18.89 9.00
N TYR A 246 -27.02 17.70 9.12
CA TYR A 246 -27.14 16.63 8.14
C TYR A 246 -28.58 16.27 7.78
N PHE A 247 -29.43 16.22 8.80
CA PHE A 247 -30.79 15.72 8.66
C PHE A 247 -31.74 16.73 8.02
N VAL A 248 -31.35 18.00 7.99
CA VAL A 248 -32.08 19.07 7.30
C VAL A 248 -31.89 18.95 5.78
N TYR A 249 -30.69 18.62 5.32
CA TYR A 249 -30.34 18.65 3.90
C TYR A 249 -30.58 17.32 3.17
N TRP A 250 -30.44 16.19 3.86
CA TRP A 250 -30.50 14.87 3.20
C TRP A 250 -31.74 14.08 3.60
N THR A 251 -32.67 13.94 2.67
CA THR A 251 -33.82 13.03 2.80
C THR A 251 -34.02 12.23 1.51
N PRO A 252 -34.14 10.89 1.57
CA PRO A 252 -34.24 10.06 2.79
C PRO A 252 -32.88 9.57 3.31
N LEU A 253 -32.75 9.52 4.65
CA LEU A 253 -31.50 9.26 5.39
C LEU A 253 -30.82 7.93 5.08
N TRP A 254 -31.58 6.93 4.68
CA TRP A 254 -31.02 5.61 4.38
C TRP A 254 -30.05 5.65 3.19
N HIS A 255 -30.20 6.60 2.23
CA HIS A 255 -29.21 6.75 1.15
C HIS A 255 -27.84 7.14 1.69
N VAL A 256 -27.78 8.05 2.66
CA VAL A 256 -26.51 8.50 3.25
C VAL A 256 -25.84 7.34 3.96
N VAL A 257 -26.61 6.52 4.69
CA VAL A 257 -26.10 5.31 5.34
C VAL A 257 -25.54 4.33 4.32
N VAL A 258 -26.28 4.04 3.25
CA VAL A 258 -25.85 3.12 2.18
C VAL A 258 -24.59 3.63 1.49
N ILE A 259 -24.54 4.91 1.11
CA ILE A 259 -23.35 5.52 0.47
C ILE A 259 -22.14 5.47 1.41
N SER A 260 -22.35 5.76 2.70
CA SER A 260 -21.30 5.73 3.71
C SER A 260 -20.73 4.32 3.88
N LEU A 261 -21.60 3.30 3.99
CA LEU A 261 -21.19 1.91 4.06
C LEU A 261 -20.47 1.46 2.78
N ILE A 262 -21.00 1.76 1.60
CA ILE A 262 -20.34 1.44 0.32
C ILE A 262 -18.94 2.07 0.27
N SER A 263 -18.80 3.32 0.73
CA SER A 263 -17.51 4.01 0.76
C SER A 263 -16.49 3.30 1.65
N VAL A 264 -16.91 2.74 2.80
CA VAL A 264 -16.03 1.90 3.65
C VAL A 264 -15.50 0.71 2.86
N PHE A 265 -16.37 -0.02 2.16
CA PHE A 265 -15.97 -1.19 1.36
C PHE A 265 -15.09 -0.82 0.17
N VAL A 266 -15.45 0.22 -0.58
CA VAL A 266 -14.70 0.68 -1.76
C VAL A 266 -13.30 1.12 -1.37
N PHE A 267 -13.16 1.96 -0.33
CA PHE A 267 -11.82 2.42 0.08
C PHE A 267 -10.98 1.31 0.70
N TRP A 268 -11.60 0.35 1.40
CA TRP A 268 -10.87 -0.83 1.86
C TRP A 268 -10.38 -1.68 0.69
N TYR A 269 -11.23 -1.96 -0.30
CA TYR A 269 -10.85 -2.70 -1.50
C TYR A 269 -9.72 -2.01 -2.28
N LEU A 270 -9.84 -0.69 -2.49
CA LEU A 270 -8.82 0.11 -3.15
C LEU A 270 -7.51 0.18 -2.36
N PHE A 271 -7.59 0.11 -1.03
CA PHE A 271 -6.41 0.00 -0.18
C PHE A 271 -5.73 -1.36 -0.34
N GLU A 272 -6.49 -2.46 -0.26
CA GLU A 272 -5.96 -3.82 -0.42
C GLU A 272 -5.26 -3.99 -1.78
N SER A 273 -5.93 -3.60 -2.87
CA SER A 273 -5.35 -3.67 -4.22
C SER A 273 -4.10 -2.80 -4.38
N ALA A 274 -4.10 -1.58 -3.84
CA ALA A 274 -2.92 -0.71 -3.93
C ALA A 274 -1.74 -1.18 -3.06
N GLU A 275 -1.99 -2.01 -2.04
CA GLU A 275 -0.94 -2.60 -1.21
C GLU A 275 -0.19 -3.71 -1.96
N GLU A 276 -0.91 -4.57 -2.69
CA GLU A 276 -0.31 -5.63 -3.53
C GLU A 276 0.57 -5.01 -4.62
N ASP A 277 0.00 -4.08 -5.40
CA ASP A 277 0.75 -3.33 -6.43
C ASP A 277 2.00 -2.68 -5.83
N TYR A 278 1.86 -2.05 -4.65
CA TYR A 278 2.96 -1.35 -4.01
C TYR A 278 4.14 -2.28 -3.70
N ILE A 279 3.86 -3.48 -3.19
CA ILE A 279 4.91 -4.46 -2.87
C ILE A 279 5.62 -4.88 -4.15
N GLU A 280 4.88 -5.23 -5.20
CA GLU A 280 5.46 -5.62 -6.49
C GLU A 280 6.38 -4.52 -7.06
N TYR A 281 5.88 -3.28 -7.14
CA TYR A 281 6.69 -2.17 -7.64
C TYR A 281 7.87 -1.84 -6.73
N LEU A 282 7.77 -2.06 -5.41
CA LEU A 282 8.90 -1.87 -4.50
C LEU A 282 10.05 -2.83 -4.83
N PHE A 283 9.76 -4.10 -5.13
CA PHE A 283 10.78 -5.07 -5.54
C PHE A 283 11.38 -4.71 -6.90
N VAL A 284 10.55 -4.37 -7.88
CA VAL A 284 11.02 -4.00 -9.23
C VAL A 284 11.87 -2.74 -9.19
N ASP A 285 11.40 -1.68 -8.54
CA ASP A 285 12.14 -0.41 -8.45
C ASP A 285 13.46 -0.60 -7.68
N TYR A 286 13.47 -1.45 -6.64
CA TYR A 286 14.69 -1.80 -5.92
C TYR A 286 15.70 -2.55 -6.81
N ALA A 287 15.26 -3.54 -7.59
CA ALA A 287 16.15 -4.25 -8.52
C ALA A 287 16.79 -3.32 -9.55
N VAL A 288 16.01 -2.37 -10.09
CA VAL A 288 16.55 -1.35 -11.01
C VAL A 288 17.55 -0.44 -10.30
N ALA A 289 17.23 0.04 -9.09
CA ALA A 289 18.12 0.90 -8.32
C ALA A 289 19.46 0.23 -7.99
N VAL A 290 19.45 -1.07 -7.69
CA VAL A 290 20.67 -1.86 -7.45
C VAL A 290 21.43 -2.11 -8.74
N GLY A 291 20.75 -2.55 -9.82
CA GLY A 291 21.37 -2.83 -11.11
C GLY A 291 22.03 -1.60 -11.74
N ASP A 292 21.45 -0.41 -11.57
CA ASP A 292 22.08 0.85 -11.99
C ASP A 292 23.28 1.23 -11.11
N SER A 293 23.30 0.82 -9.84
CA SER A 293 24.40 1.11 -8.92
C SER A 293 25.62 0.22 -9.13
N GLU A 294 25.42 -1.05 -9.50
CA GLU A 294 26.51 -1.98 -9.85
C GLU A 294 27.11 -1.65 -11.22
N ASN A 295 26.30 -1.19 -12.18
CA ASN A 295 26.78 -0.76 -13.51
C ASN A 295 27.37 0.67 -13.52
N ALA A 296 27.23 1.45 -12.45
CA ALA A 296 27.76 2.81 -12.36
C ALA A 296 29.21 2.89 -11.87
N VAL A 297 29.90 1.75 -11.70
CA VAL A 297 31.32 1.71 -11.29
C VAL A 297 32.24 1.71 -12.52
N THR A 298 32.81 2.89 -12.78
CA THR A 298 33.96 3.22 -13.67
C THR A 298 33.81 3.04 -15.19
N PHE A 299 33.45 4.13 -15.88
CA PHE A 299 34.07 4.48 -17.17
C PHE A 299 35.12 5.58 -16.93
N THR A 300 36.31 5.16 -16.48
CA THR A 300 37.53 5.94 -16.68
C THR A 300 38.21 5.41 -17.93
N GLN A 301 38.23 6.25 -18.97
CA GLN A 301 39.06 6.26 -20.18
C GLN A 301 39.89 5.01 -20.55
N GLU A 302 39.66 4.56 -21.79
CA GLU A 302 40.54 3.74 -22.64
C GLU A 302 40.85 2.32 -22.14
N GLU A 303 39.95 1.37 -22.43
CA GLU A 303 40.34 0.03 -22.87
C GLU A 303 39.16 -0.62 -23.62
N ASP A 304 39.42 -1.08 -24.85
CA ASP A 304 38.46 -1.86 -25.65
C ASP A 304 38.12 -3.17 -24.93
N ILE A 305 36.87 -3.32 -24.51
CA ILE A 305 36.36 -4.59 -23.98
C ILE A 305 35.59 -5.30 -25.10
N VAL A 306 36.17 -6.40 -25.57
CA VAL A 306 35.48 -7.42 -26.37
C VAL A 306 34.48 -8.12 -25.45
N ILE A 307 33.20 -7.81 -25.61
CA ILE A 307 32.11 -8.53 -24.93
C ILE A 307 31.84 -9.83 -25.71
N ALA A 308 32.36 -10.94 -25.21
CA ALA A 308 31.89 -12.27 -25.56
C ALA A 308 30.87 -12.71 -24.50
N GLY A 309 29.59 -12.65 -24.85
CA GLY A 309 28.50 -13.05 -23.96
C GLY A 309 27.16 -12.66 -24.57
N ASP A 310 26.55 -13.64 -25.22
CA ASP A 310 25.34 -13.55 -26.03
C ASP A 310 24.13 -13.04 -25.22
N LEU A 311 23.69 -11.81 -25.52
CA LEU A 311 22.42 -11.26 -25.06
C LEU A 311 21.70 -10.70 -26.28
N THR A 312 21.10 -11.61 -27.07
CA THR A 312 20.16 -11.26 -28.14
C THR A 312 18.87 -10.70 -27.53
N ALA A 313 18.90 -9.43 -27.12
CA ALA A 313 17.70 -8.62 -27.06
C ALA A 313 17.41 -8.11 -28.47
N ASN A 314 16.50 -8.79 -29.16
CA ASN A 314 16.00 -8.41 -30.48
C ASN A 314 15.16 -7.12 -30.37
N ILE A 315 15.81 -5.96 -30.39
CA ILE A 315 15.15 -4.67 -30.55
C ILE A 315 15.15 -4.35 -32.05
N GLY A 316 13.99 -4.57 -32.67
CA GLY A 316 13.74 -4.22 -34.07
C GLY A 316 14.07 -2.76 -34.36
N GLY A 317 14.96 -2.56 -35.33
CA GLY A 317 15.46 -1.26 -35.72
C GLY A 317 14.42 -0.36 -36.37
N SER A 318 14.43 0.91 -35.99
CA SER A 318 14.07 2.01 -36.89
C SER A 318 15.36 2.75 -37.27
N SER A 319 15.75 2.62 -38.53
CA SER A 319 16.95 3.23 -39.11
C SER A 319 16.86 4.76 -39.08
N LEU A 320 17.75 5.41 -38.32
CA LEU A 320 18.05 6.82 -38.47
C LEU A 320 19.14 6.96 -39.55
N ARG A 321 18.77 7.55 -40.70
CA ARG A 321 19.65 7.86 -41.82
C ARG A 321 20.54 9.05 -41.43
N THR A 322 21.83 8.81 -41.31
CA THR A 322 22.90 9.81 -41.35
C THR A 322 22.98 10.43 -42.75
N LEU A 323 23.00 11.76 -42.81
CA LEU A 323 23.40 12.53 -43.99
C LEU A 323 24.58 13.40 -43.55
N ASP A 324 25.77 12.96 -43.96
CA ASP A 324 26.96 13.79 -43.96
C ASP A 324 27.06 14.58 -45.26
N ASP A 325 27.58 15.78 -45.05
CA ASP A 325 27.99 16.85 -45.96
C ASP A 325 28.53 16.44 -47.33
N GLN A 326 28.11 17.22 -48.34
CA GLN A 326 28.98 17.51 -49.48
C GLN A 326 29.00 19.01 -49.80
N GLU A 327 30.20 19.54 -49.63
CA GLU A 327 30.74 20.83 -50.00
C GLU A 327 30.62 21.10 -51.51
N SER A 328 30.18 22.30 -51.92
CA SER A 328 30.83 23.09 -52.99
C SER A 328 30.03 24.34 -53.39
N GLY A 329 30.60 25.51 -53.06
CA GLY A 329 30.88 26.58 -54.03
C GLY A 329 29.78 27.57 -54.45
N PRO A 330 30.15 28.82 -54.78
CA PRO A 330 29.27 30.00 -54.80
C PRO A 330 28.84 30.42 -56.22
N ASP A 331 27.80 31.25 -56.34
CA ASP A 331 27.59 32.30 -57.35
C ASP A 331 26.23 32.97 -57.07
N ASP A 332 26.18 34.25 -56.67
CA ASP A 332 26.18 35.46 -57.51
C ASP A 332 24.79 35.77 -58.13
N LYS A 333 24.46 37.07 -58.09
CA LYS A 333 23.47 37.82 -58.90
C LYS A 333 21.99 37.90 -58.47
N SER A 334 21.68 39.08 -57.95
CA SER A 334 20.74 40.09 -58.47
C SER A 334 19.26 39.74 -58.67
N GLY A 335 18.40 40.60 -58.12
CA GLY A 335 16.99 40.76 -58.47
C GLY A 335 16.25 41.56 -57.43
#